data_AF-A0A8J7T6H0-F1
#
_entry.id   AF-A0A8J7T6H0-F1
#
_cell.length_a   1.000
_cell.length_b   1.000
_cell.length_c   1.000
_cell.angle_alpha   90.00
_cell.angle_beta   90.00
_cell.angle_gamma   90.00
#
_symmetry.space_group_name_H-M   'P 1'
#
loop_
_entity.id
_entity.type
_entity.pdbx_description
1 polymer ?
#
loop_
_entity_poly.entity_id
_entity_poly.type
_entity_poly.pdbx_seq_one_letter_code
_entity_poly.pdbx_strand_id
1 'polypeptide(L)'
;MTVDGGLVVNCSAQNYPNTSCLIPPTTATLDLSHNNIEKIEEQDFTGVKGLKKLYLQFNQISFIDHRAFEDNPELEYLDISNNYLLEGSVLPFKNLVALNYLDISNNIGDKIQLGPQDSTWVMNNLLKQLESDDPPYRICIHERDFTPGKAIIANIIDCISKSYKTVFVLSKNFVQSEWCHYEFFLAQHRVFEERRDSLILLLLEPIPANSIPDRFCKLRKMMNKSTYLEWPPDEARQSMFWKRLKAVLNLEVKAPSLQGNPGK
;
A
#
# COMPACT_ATOMS: atom_id res chain seq x y z
N MET A 1 -5.16 35.04 -4.96
CA MET A 1 -6.59 35.39 -5.13
C MET A 1 -7.40 34.36 -4.37
N THR A 2 -8.24 34.82 -3.43
CA THR A 2 -9.07 33.96 -2.57
C THR A 2 -10.29 33.47 -3.34
N VAL A 3 -10.39 32.15 -3.53
CA VAL A 3 -11.62 31.48 -3.91
C VAL A 3 -11.70 30.27 -2.98
N ASP A 4 -12.76 30.20 -2.16
CA ASP A 4 -13.03 29.23 -1.08
C ASP A 4 -12.38 29.45 0.30
N GLY A 5 -12.31 30.70 0.75
CA GLY A 5 -12.38 31.00 2.19
C GLY A 5 -11.09 30.94 3.01
N GLY A 6 -9.92 30.80 2.38
CA GLY A 6 -8.63 30.91 3.08
C GLY A 6 -7.48 31.35 2.18
N LEU A 7 -6.34 31.70 2.79
CA LEU A 7 -5.18 32.23 2.06
C LEU A 7 -4.50 31.11 1.25
N VAL A 8 -4.17 31.41 -0.01
CA VAL A 8 -3.40 30.51 -0.89
C VAL A 8 -1.96 31.01 -0.95
N VAL A 9 -1.01 30.15 -0.57
CA VAL A 9 0.43 30.41 -0.57
C VAL A 9 1.10 29.46 -1.54
N ASN A 10 1.87 30.01 -2.49
CA ASN A 10 2.62 29.23 -3.47
C ASN A 10 4.12 29.46 -3.28
N CYS A 11 4.80 28.41 -2.84
CA CYS A 11 6.23 28.28 -2.64
C CYS A 11 6.86 27.27 -3.61
N SER A 12 6.14 26.86 -4.66
CA SER A 12 6.60 25.86 -5.62
C SER A 12 7.80 26.35 -6.43
N ALA A 13 8.76 25.46 -6.70
CA ALA A 13 9.97 25.75 -7.48
C ALA A 13 10.80 26.94 -6.98
N GLN A 14 10.75 27.21 -5.68
CA GLN A 14 11.46 28.30 -5.02
C GLN A 14 12.62 27.79 -4.18
N ASN A 15 13.18 26.61 -4.43
CA ASN A 15 14.31 26.05 -3.68
C ASN A 15 14.09 26.05 -2.14
N TYR A 16 12.85 25.84 -1.69
CA TYR A 16 12.51 25.71 -0.27
C TYR A 16 13.26 24.50 0.34
N PRO A 17 13.81 24.59 1.58
CA PRO A 17 13.63 25.65 2.59
C PRO A 17 14.61 26.84 2.51
N ASN A 18 15.45 26.95 1.48
CA ASN A 18 16.51 27.97 1.41
C ASN A 18 16.06 29.36 0.94
N THR A 19 14.75 29.64 0.93
CA THR A 19 14.17 30.90 0.44
C THR A 19 13.20 31.54 1.42
N SER A 20 12.85 32.80 1.17
CA SER A 20 12.01 33.63 2.03
C SER A 20 10.51 33.32 1.96
N CYS A 21 10.11 32.09 1.60
CA CYS A 21 8.69 31.76 1.49
C CYS A 21 8.04 31.75 2.89
N LEU A 22 7.25 32.80 3.16
CA LEU A 22 6.51 32.93 4.41
C LEU A 22 5.22 32.13 4.31
N ILE A 23 4.95 31.31 5.32
CA ILE A 23 3.72 30.53 5.45
C ILE A 23 2.92 31.11 6.64
N PRO A 24 1.99 32.05 6.41
CA PRO A 24 1.19 32.62 7.50
C PRO A 24 0.28 31.58 8.16
N PRO A 25 -0.07 31.71 9.45
CA PRO A 25 -1.00 30.82 10.14
C PRO A 25 -2.40 30.72 9.49
N THR A 26 -2.80 31.72 8.70
CA THR A 26 -4.09 31.79 7.98
C THR A 26 -4.08 31.07 6.63
N THR A 27 -2.98 30.40 6.27
CA THR A 27 -2.85 29.63 5.04
C THR A 27 -3.82 28.45 5.03
N ALA A 28 -4.65 28.37 3.99
CA ALA A 28 -5.57 27.25 3.77
C ALA A 28 -5.12 26.36 2.60
N THR A 29 -4.40 26.91 1.63
CA THR A 29 -3.78 26.14 0.55
C THR A 29 -2.32 26.48 0.48
N LEU A 30 -1.46 25.48 0.60
CA LEU A 30 -0.01 25.61 0.54
C LEU A 30 0.55 24.74 -0.58
N ASP A 31 1.25 25.36 -1.52
CA ASP A 31 1.97 24.67 -2.58
C ASP A 31 3.48 24.73 -2.33
N LEU A 32 4.07 23.59 -1.99
CA LEU A 32 5.50 23.36 -1.79
C LEU A 32 6.07 22.39 -2.83
N SER A 33 5.35 22.13 -3.92
CA SER A 33 5.78 21.21 -4.98
C SER A 33 7.08 21.65 -5.66
N HIS A 34 7.76 20.73 -6.35
CA HIS A 34 8.95 21.05 -7.15
C HIS A 34 10.08 21.74 -6.37
N ASN A 35 10.25 21.40 -5.10
CA ASN A 35 11.38 21.86 -4.27
C ASN A 35 12.34 20.69 -3.99
N ASN A 36 13.28 20.90 -3.07
CA ASN A 36 14.27 19.91 -2.67
C ASN A 36 14.02 19.41 -1.24
N ILE A 37 12.75 19.29 -0.83
CA ILE A 37 12.39 18.87 0.53
C ILE A 37 12.71 17.39 0.68
N GLU A 38 13.59 17.03 1.62
CA GLU A 38 14.00 15.64 1.86
C GLU A 38 13.21 14.96 2.99
N LYS A 39 12.71 15.76 3.94
CA LYS A 39 12.02 15.29 5.14
C LYS A 39 10.93 16.27 5.53
N ILE A 40 9.89 15.75 6.18
CA ILE A 40 8.87 16.54 6.87
C ILE A 40 8.95 16.22 8.35
N GLU A 41 9.15 17.24 9.17
CA GLU A 41 9.28 17.15 10.62
C GLU A 41 8.03 17.68 11.35
N GLU A 42 7.90 17.40 12.64
CA GLU A 42 6.74 17.80 13.47
C GLU A 42 6.43 19.31 13.38
N GLN A 43 7.48 20.13 13.30
CA GLN A 43 7.37 21.58 13.32
C GLN A 43 6.99 22.22 11.98
N ASP A 44 7.09 21.52 10.85
CA ASP A 44 7.04 22.14 9.51
C ASP A 44 5.68 22.77 9.18
N PHE A 45 4.60 22.21 9.72
CA PHE A 45 3.22 22.70 9.53
C PHE A 45 2.54 23.11 10.84
N THR A 46 3.30 23.19 11.93
CA THR A 46 2.80 23.63 13.24
C THR A 46 2.24 25.06 13.13
N GLY A 47 1.06 25.29 13.74
CA GLY A 47 0.41 26.61 13.75
C GLY A 47 -0.38 26.98 12.49
N VAL A 48 -0.32 26.20 11.40
CA VAL A 48 -1.13 26.41 10.18
C VAL A 48 -2.42 25.58 10.26
N LYS A 49 -3.23 25.84 11.29
CA LYS A 49 -4.34 24.95 11.69
C LYS A 49 -5.49 24.86 10.68
N GLY A 50 -5.66 25.91 9.88
CA GLY A 50 -6.69 25.97 8.83
C GLY A 50 -6.23 25.41 7.47
N LEU A 51 -5.12 24.68 7.42
CA LEU A 51 -4.59 24.12 6.18
C LEU A 51 -5.53 23.02 5.66
N LYS A 52 -6.07 23.23 4.46
CA LYS A 52 -6.99 22.30 3.77
C LYS A 52 -6.36 21.58 2.60
N LYS A 53 -5.44 22.23 1.88
CA LYS A 53 -4.78 21.65 0.71
C LYS A 53 -3.28 21.83 0.80
N LEU A 54 -2.55 20.73 0.66
CA LEU A 54 -1.10 20.72 0.70
C LEU A 54 -0.54 19.95 -0.51
N TYR A 55 0.31 20.63 -1.28
CA TYR A 55 0.98 20.08 -2.45
C TYR A 55 2.48 19.95 -2.16
N LEU A 56 2.99 18.73 -2.23
CA LEU A 56 4.37 18.36 -1.91
C LEU A 56 5.00 17.50 -3.02
N GLN A 57 4.31 17.33 -4.14
CA GLN A 57 4.78 16.49 -5.23
C GLN A 57 6.08 16.99 -5.87
N PHE A 58 6.84 16.08 -6.48
CA PHE A 58 8.13 16.38 -7.10
C PHE A 58 9.13 17.02 -6.13
N ASN A 59 9.17 16.53 -4.90
CA ASN A 59 10.23 16.81 -3.94
C ASN A 59 11.15 15.58 -3.79
N GLN A 60 11.96 15.53 -2.73
CA GLN A 60 12.83 14.40 -2.41
C GLN A 60 12.45 13.74 -1.09
N ILE A 61 11.17 13.81 -0.70
CA ILE A 61 10.73 13.46 0.64
C ILE A 61 10.87 11.96 0.84
N SER A 62 11.70 11.55 1.79
CA SER A 62 11.97 10.15 2.13
C SER A 62 11.49 9.75 3.53
N PHE A 63 11.17 10.74 4.36
CA PHE A 63 10.71 10.57 5.73
C PHE A 63 9.69 11.65 6.10
N ILE A 64 8.61 11.24 6.77
CA ILE A 64 7.63 12.13 7.40
C ILE A 64 7.49 11.68 8.85
N ASP A 65 7.68 12.61 9.78
CA ASP A 65 7.47 12.35 11.20
C ASP A 65 6.00 12.01 11.47
N HIS A 66 5.74 11.01 12.33
CA HIS A 66 4.40 10.58 12.73
C HIS A 66 3.49 11.69 13.31
N ARG A 67 4.05 12.83 13.74
CA ARG A 67 3.32 14.00 14.25
C ARG A 67 3.32 15.20 13.31
N ALA A 68 3.91 15.08 12.12
CA ALA A 68 4.04 16.17 11.14
C ALA A 68 2.73 16.90 10.81
N PHE A 69 1.59 16.21 10.88
CA PHE A 69 0.28 16.79 10.57
C PHE A 69 -0.69 16.81 11.77
N GLU A 70 -0.18 16.65 13.00
CA GLU A 70 -1.03 16.60 14.21
C GLU A 70 -1.82 17.89 14.43
N ASP A 71 -1.26 19.03 14.02
CA ASP A 71 -1.84 20.36 14.20
C ASP A 71 -2.70 20.82 12.98
N ASN A 72 -2.90 19.96 11.97
CA ASN A 72 -3.63 20.27 10.72
C ASN A 72 -4.86 19.35 10.51
N PRO A 73 -5.84 19.32 11.44
CA PRO A 73 -6.98 18.40 11.37
C PRO A 73 -7.95 18.68 10.22
N GLU A 74 -7.90 19.88 9.63
CA GLU A 74 -8.73 20.31 8.49
C GLU A 74 -8.15 19.92 7.12
N LEU A 75 -7.03 19.18 7.06
CA LEU A 75 -6.40 18.83 5.79
C LEU A 75 -7.32 17.89 4.99
N GLU A 76 -7.84 18.38 3.88
CA GLU A 76 -8.79 17.69 2.99
C GLU A 76 -8.09 17.08 1.76
N TYR A 77 -6.99 17.70 1.30
CA TYR A 77 -6.25 17.30 0.10
C TYR A 77 -4.74 17.30 0.38
N LEU A 78 -4.11 16.16 0.14
CA LEU A 78 -2.66 16.00 0.26
C LEU A 78 -2.10 15.29 -0.96
N ASP A 79 -1.20 15.95 -1.69
CA ASP A 79 -0.45 15.36 -2.79
C ASP A 79 1.03 15.28 -2.43
N ILE A 80 1.51 14.06 -2.20
CA ILE A 80 2.93 13.77 -1.96
C ILE A 80 3.46 12.89 -3.10
N SER A 81 2.81 12.86 -4.26
CA SER A 81 3.25 12.03 -5.39
C SER A 81 4.66 12.39 -5.87
N ASN A 82 5.35 11.48 -6.55
CA ASN A 82 6.69 11.76 -7.13
C ASN A 82 7.71 12.23 -6.06
N ASN A 83 7.82 11.46 -4.98
CA ASN A 83 8.78 11.64 -3.89
C ASN A 83 9.54 10.31 -3.65
N TYR A 84 10.25 10.15 -2.53
CA TYR A 84 11.02 8.95 -2.19
C TYR A 84 10.59 8.31 -0.87
N LEU A 85 9.31 8.42 -0.49
CA LEU A 85 8.84 7.92 0.80
C LEU A 85 9.15 6.44 0.93
N LEU A 86 10.06 6.13 1.87
CA LEU A 86 10.32 4.75 2.25
C LEU A 86 9.10 4.22 2.99
N GLU A 87 8.76 2.97 2.69
CA GLU A 87 7.60 2.19 3.17
C GLU A 87 7.20 2.36 4.67
N GLY A 88 8.01 2.94 5.54
CA GLY A 88 7.66 3.21 6.95
C GLY A 88 6.87 4.50 7.25
N SER A 89 6.70 5.41 6.29
CA SER A 89 6.17 6.77 6.54
C SER A 89 4.64 6.90 6.53
N VAL A 90 3.88 5.81 6.64
CA VAL A 90 2.40 5.84 6.54
C VAL A 90 1.68 6.15 7.87
N LEU A 91 2.43 6.33 8.97
CA LEU A 91 1.89 6.69 10.28
C LEU A 91 1.32 8.12 10.45
N PRO A 92 1.79 9.17 9.76
CA PRO A 92 1.42 10.55 10.08
C PRO A 92 0.00 10.92 9.63
N PHE A 93 -0.62 10.11 8.77
CA PHE A 93 -1.94 10.39 8.21
C PHE A 93 -3.09 9.86 9.08
N LYS A 94 -2.79 9.10 10.15
CA LYS A 94 -3.81 8.42 10.97
C LYS A 94 -4.85 9.37 11.57
N ASN A 95 -4.45 10.60 11.87
CA ASN A 95 -5.29 11.59 12.56
C ASN A 95 -5.91 12.63 11.61
N LEU A 96 -5.67 12.52 10.30
CA LEU A 96 -6.24 13.42 9.29
C LEU A 96 -7.68 13.03 8.95
N VAL A 97 -8.59 13.28 9.89
CA VAL A 97 -10.00 12.85 9.80
C VAL A 97 -10.78 13.53 8.67
N ALA A 98 -10.33 14.70 8.19
CA ALA A 98 -10.97 15.44 7.10
C ALA A 98 -10.43 15.07 5.70
N LEU A 99 -9.41 14.19 5.61
CA LEU A 99 -8.71 13.92 4.37
C LEU A 99 -9.60 13.16 3.38
N ASN A 100 -9.93 13.84 2.27
CA ASN A 100 -10.75 13.31 1.19
C ASN A 100 -9.92 12.84 0.00
N TYR A 101 -8.72 13.41 -0.17
CA TYR A 101 -7.81 13.09 -1.26
C TYR A 101 -6.38 12.94 -0.74
N LEU A 102 -5.78 11.79 -1.05
CA LEU A 102 -4.37 11.50 -0.78
C LEU A 102 -3.75 10.91 -2.03
N ASP A 103 -2.78 11.60 -2.61
CA ASP A 103 -1.96 11.08 -3.70
C ASP A 103 -0.56 10.73 -3.19
N ILE A 104 -0.23 9.45 -3.26
CA ILE A 104 1.08 8.88 -2.93
C ILE A 104 1.69 8.17 -4.15
N SER A 105 1.15 8.38 -5.34
CA SER A 105 1.67 7.75 -6.57
C SER A 105 3.14 8.12 -6.79
N ASN A 106 3.91 7.23 -7.42
CA ASN A 106 5.32 7.49 -7.77
C ASN A 106 6.22 7.89 -6.58
N ASN A 107 5.91 7.47 -5.35
CA ASN A 107 6.81 7.62 -4.19
C ASN A 107 7.96 6.60 -4.15
N ILE A 108 7.93 5.63 -5.07
CA ILE A 108 8.92 4.58 -5.23
C ILE A 108 9.93 4.96 -6.32
N GLY A 109 10.61 6.10 -6.16
CA GLY A 109 11.54 6.60 -7.16
C GLY A 109 12.51 5.53 -7.65
N ASP A 110 12.38 5.13 -8.93
CA ASP A 110 13.29 4.40 -9.83
C ASP A 110 14.20 3.28 -9.30
N LYS A 111 13.98 2.79 -8.07
CA LYS A 111 14.83 1.77 -7.45
C LYS A 111 14.08 0.49 -7.09
N ILE A 112 12.76 0.50 -7.21
CA ILE A 112 11.90 -0.65 -6.93
C ILE A 112 10.88 -0.77 -8.06
N GLN A 113 11.37 -1.07 -9.26
CA GLN A 113 10.66 -2.09 -10.03
C GLN A 113 10.60 -3.31 -9.10
N LEU A 114 9.42 -3.89 -8.87
CA LEU A 114 9.30 -5.34 -8.61
C LEU A 114 10.39 -5.97 -9.45
N GLY A 115 11.49 -6.45 -8.82
CA GLY A 115 12.70 -6.74 -9.56
C GLY A 115 12.30 -7.53 -10.80
N PRO A 116 12.66 -7.13 -12.04
CA PRO A 116 11.95 -7.50 -13.28
C PRO A 116 11.58 -8.98 -13.42
N GLN A 117 12.27 -9.85 -12.67
CA GLN A 117 12.03 -11.27 -12.50
C GLN A 117 10.71 -11.64 -11.78
N ASP A 118 10.27 -10.96 -10.72
CA ASP A 118 9.10 -11.35 -9.92
C ASP A 118 7.80 -11.13 -10.71
N SER A 119 7.62 -9.93 -11.26
CA SER A 119 6.47 -9.62 -12.14
C SER A 119 6.48 -10.49 -13.40
N THR A 120 7.65 -10.68 -14.03
CA THR A 120 7.79 -11.58 -15.18
C THR A 120 7.39 -13.01 -14.84
N TRP A 121 7.76 -13.52 -13.66
CA TRP A 121 7.37 -14.86 -13.23
C TRP A 121 5.86 -14.96 -13.06
N VAL A 122 5.23 -13.98 -12.40
CA VAL A 122 3.78 -13.95 -12.20
C VAL A 122 3.04 -13.95 -13.54
N MET A 123 3.41 -13.07 -14.45
CA MET A 123 2.76 -12.95 -15.76
C MET A 123 2.94 -14.22 -16.61
N ASN A 124 4.17 -14.72 -16.71
CA ASN A 124 4.50 -15.79 -17.66
C ASN A 124 4.24 -17.21 -17.13
N ASN A 125 4.16 -17.39 -15.81
CA ASN A 125 3.93 -18.70 -15.19
C ASN A 125 2.57 -18.73 -14.51
N LEU A 126 2.36 -17.92 -13.47
CA LEU A 126 1.16 -18.01 -12.63
C LEU A 126 -0.12 -17.66 -13.39
N LEU A 127 -0.17 -16.47 -14.01
CA LEU A 127 -1.35 -16.04 -14.76
C LEU A 127 -1.58 -16.94 -15.97
N LYS A 128 -0.53 -17.17 -16.77
CA LYS A 128 -0.62 -18.05 -17.94
C LYS A 128 -1.19 -19.42 -17.57
N GLN A 129 -0.71 -20.06 -16.50
CA GLN A 129 -1.15 -21.39 -16.10
C GLN A 129 -2.59 -21.44 -15.57
N LEU A 130 -3.03 -20.41 -14.86
CA LEU A 130 -4.36 -20.36 -14.27
C LEU A 130 -5.43 -19.85 -15.26
N GLU A 131 -5.11 -18.86 -16.08
CA GLU A 131 -6.03 -18.34 -17.11
C GLU A 131 -6.18 -19.30 -18.30
N SER A 132 -5.22 -20.21 -18.50
CA SER A 132 -5.33 -21.29 -19.51
C SER A 132 -5.97 -22.58 -18.97
N ASP A 133 -6.47 -22.57 -17.73
CA ASP A 133 -7.14 -23.75 -17.16
C ASP A 133 -8.55 -23.95 -17.73
N ASP A 134 -9.16 -25.10 -17.46
CA ASP A 134 -10.54 -25.41 -17.87
C ASP A 134 -11.40 -25.83 -16.65
N PRO A 135 -12.35 -24.98 -16.19
CA PRO A 135 -12.61 -23.61 -16.65
C PRO A 135 -11.49 -22.62 -16.24
N PRO A 136 -11.30 -21.52 -16.98
CA PRO A 136 -10.24 -20.57 -16.69
C PRO A 136 -10.51 -19.78 -15.40
N TYR A 137 -9.45 -19.54 -14.61
CA TYR A 137 -9.55 -18.69 -13.43
C TYR A 137 -9.69 -17.22 -13.83
N ARG A 138 -10.58 -16.49 -13.16
CA ARG A 138 -10.66 -15.02 -13.27
C ARG A 138 -9.77 -14.39 -12.21
N ILE A 139 -8.75 -13.67 -12.63
CA ILE A 139 -7.73 -13.09 -11.75
C ILE A 139 -7.76 -11.57 -11.88
N CYS A 140 -7.82 -10.86 -10.74
CA CYS A 140 -7.55 -9.43 -10.70
C CYS A 140 -6.06 -9.18 -10.44
N ILE A 141 -5.43 -8.39 -11.31
CA ILE A 141 -4.08 -7.83 -11.13
C ILE A 141 -4.08 -6.31 -11.29
N HIS A 142 -3.15 -5.63 -10.64
CA HIS A 142 -3.17 -4.16 -10.60
C HIS A 142 -2.84 -3.50 -11.95
N GLU A 143 -1.99 -4.12 -12.76
CA GLU A 143 -1.55 -3.59 -14.05
C GLU A 143 -2.64 -3.62 -15.12
N ARG A 144 -3.64 -4.50 -14.97
CA ARG A 144 -4.68 -4.75 -15.97
C ARG A 144 -6.07 -4.31 -15.52
N ASP A 145 -6.42 -4.57 -14.27
CA ASP A 145 -7.81 -4.53 -13.83
C ASP A 145 -8.15 -3.30 -12.97
N PHE A 146 -7.14 -2.48 -12.62
CA PHE A 146 -7.37 -1.26 -11.87
C PHE A 146 -8.00 -0.18 -12.73
N THR A 147 -8.95 0.55 -12.15
CA THR A 147 -9.63 1.64 -12.84
C THR A 147 -8.77 2.90 -12.79
N PRO A 148 -8.35 3.47 -13.93
CA PRO A 148 -7.62 4.73 -13.96
C PRO A 148 -8.42 5.85 -13.28
N GLY A 149 -7.75 6.70 -12.49
CA GLY A 149 -8.38 7.79 -11.74
C GLY A 149 -9.06 7.37 -10.43
N LYS A 150 -9.12 6.07 -10.11
CA LYS A 150 -9.51 5.58 -8.78
C LYS A 150 -8.27 5.39 -7.91
N ALA A 151 -8.36 5.76 -6.62
CA ALA A 151 -7.26 5.58 -5.67
C ALA A 151 -6.78 4.12 -5.64
N ILE A 152 -5.46 3.91 -5.61
CA ILE A 152 -4.83 2.58 -5.62
C ILE A 152 -5.41 1.68 -4.52
N ILE A 153 -5.56 2.20 -3.31
CA ILE A 153 -6.13 1.45 -2.18
C ILE A 153 -7.58 1.03 -2.45
N ALA A 154 -8.38 1.91 -3.06
CA ALA A 154 -9.76 1.58 -3.39
C ALA A 154 -9.83 0.51 -4.50
N ASN A 155 -8.91 0.52 -5.46
CA ASN A 155 -8.79 -0.55 -6.45
C ASN A 155 -8.39 -1.89 -5.81
N ILE A 156 -7.46 -1.88 -4.85
CA ILE A 156 -7.06 -3.08 -4.08
C ILE A 156 -8.26 -3.65 -3.31
N ILE A 157 -9.02 -2.81 -2.59
CA ILE A 157 -10.23 -3.22 -1.84
C ILE A 157 -11.27 -3.85 -2.76
N ASP A 158 -11.54 -3.20 -3.90
CA ASP A 158 -12.48 -3.72 -4.89
C ASP A 158 -12.07 -5.11 -5.39
N CYS A 159 -10.79 -5.29 -5.70
CA CYS A 159 -10.30 -6.58 -6.19
C CYS A 159 -10.37 -7.66 -5.13
N ILE A 160 -10.00 -7.36 -3.89
CA ILE A 160 -10.07 -8.34 -2.79
C ILE A 160 -11.53 -8.70 -2.48
N SER A 161 -12.43 -7.72 -2.40
CA SER A 161 -13.85 -7.94 -2.08
C SER A 161 -14.59 -8.75 -3.15
N LYS A 162 -14.19 -8.62 -4.42
CA LYS A 162 -14.74 -9.39 -5.56
C LYS A 162 -14.06 -10.74 -5.76
N SER A 163 -12.99 -11.04 -5.03
CA SER A 163 -12.22 -12.28 -5.19
C SER A 163 -12.58 -13.32 -4.12
N TYR A 164 -12.61 -14.59 -4.52
CA TYR A 164 -12.83 -15.73 -3.60
C TYR A 164 -11.60 -16.04 -2.76
N LYS A 165 -10.41 -15.87 -3.36
CA LYS A 165 -9.10 -16.08 -2.74
C LYS A 165 -8.21 -14.89 -3.06
N THR A 166 -7.32 -14.55 -2.13
CA THR A 166 -6.23 -13.60 -2.37
C THR A 166 -4.92 -14.35 -2.28
N VAL A 167 -4.12 -14.25 -3.33
CA VAL A 167 -2.80 -14.89 -3.41
C VAL A 167 -1.73 -13.82 -3.23
N PHE A 168 -0.88 -14.00 -2.22
CA PHE A 168 0.34 -13.21 -2.07
C PHE A 168 1.51 -14.00 -2.64
N VAL A 169 2.25 -13.39 -3.55
CA VAL A 169 3.48 -13.94 -4.11
C VAL A 169 4.66 -13.28 -3.38
N LEU A 170 5.25 -14.03 -2.44
CA LEU A 170 6.31 -13.57 -1.55
C LEU A 170 7.69 -13.89 -2.17
N SER A 171 8.50 -12.86 -2.34
CA SER A 171 9.94 -12.92 -2.58
C SER A 171 10.67 -12.08 -1.53
N LYS A 172 12.00 -12.15 -1.45
CA LYS A 172 12.77 -11.25 -0.58
C LYS A 172 12.53 -9.80 -0.97
N ASN A 173 12.46 -9.51 -2.27
CA ASN A 173 12.16 -8.17 -2.78
C ASN A 173 10.80 -7.70 -2.28
N PHE A 174 9.74 -8.51 -2.47
CA PHE A 174 8.39 -8.16 -2.03
C PHE A 174 8.32 -7.91 -0.53
N VAL A 175 8.98 -8.73 0.29
CA VAL A 175 9.00 -8.52 1.74
C VAL A 175 9.75 -7.26 2.14
N GLN A 176 10.77 -6.86 1.38
CA GLN A 176 11.56 -5.66 1.67
C GLN A 176 10.95 -4.37 1.14
N SER A 177 10.07 -4.43 0.15
CA SER A 177 9.59 -3.26 -0.58
C SER A 177 8.07 -3.07 -0.72
N GLU A 178 7.27 -4.14 -0.57
CA GLU A 178 5.82 -4.07 -0.77
C GLU A 178 5.01 -4.53 0.44
N TRP A 179 5.56 -5.46 1.23
CA TRP A 179 4.81 -6.12 2.28
C TRP A 179 4.29 -5.16 3.34
N CYS A 180 4.98 -4.04 3.61
CA CYS A 180 4.53 -3.13 4.65
C CYS A 180 3.17 -2.52 4.29
N HIS A 181 2.95 -2.19 3.01
CA HIS A 181 1.72 -1.57 2.53
C HIS A 181 0.56 -2.52 2.74
N TYR A 182 0.78 -3.79 2.42
CA TYR A 182 -0.18 -4.84 2.67
C TYR A 182 -0.37 -5.09 4.15
N GLU A 183 0.66 -5.16 4.98
CA GLU A 183 0.49 -5.38 6.42
C GLU A 183 -0.31 -4.26 7.09
N PHE A 184 -0.03 -3.01 6.72
CA PHE A 184 -0.80 -1.86 7.18
C PHE A 184 -2.25 -1.93 6.70
N PHE A 185 -2.45 -2.19 5.41
CA PHE A 185 -3.78 -2.39 4.83
C PHE A 185 -4.55 -3.53 5.53
N LEU A 186 -3.90 -4.67 5.74
CA LEU A 186 -4.38 -5.87 6.45
C LEU A 186 -4.65 -5.62 7.93
N ALA A 187 -4.03 -4.62 8.56
CA ALA A 187 -4.23 -4.26 9.95
C ALA A 187 -5.41 -3.28 10.12
N GLN A 188 -5.60 -2.37 9.16
CA GLN A 188 -6.73 -1.44 9.15
C GLN A 188 -8.04 -2.11 8.67
N HIS A 189 -7.93 -3.03 7.72
CA HIS A 189 -9.08 -3.65 7.09
C HIS A 189 -9.23 -5.09 7.60
N ARG A 190 -10.29 -5.35 8.39
CA ARG A 190 -10.65 -6.68 8.92
C ARG A 190 -10.96 -7.73 7.84
N VAL A 191 -10.92 -7.35 6.56
CA VAL A 191 -11.24 -8.15 5.38
C VAL A 191 -10.52 -9.52 5.38
N PHE A 192 -9.31 -9.60 5.92
CA PHE A 192 -8.56 -10.87 6.02
C PHE A 192 -8.65 -11.57 7.37
N GLU A 193 -9.07 -10.88 8.42
CA GLU A 193 -9.28 -11.51 9.73
C GLU A 193 -10.55 -12.35 9.74
N GLU A 194 -11.57 -11.93 8.99
CA GLU A 194 -12.87 -12.59 8.88
C GLU A 194 -12.88 -13.76 7.87
N ARG A 195 -11.87 -13.85 6.98
CA ARG A 195 -11.75 -14.91 5.96
C ARG A 195 -10.35 -15.54 5.93
N ARG A 196 -9.88 -16.10 7.05
CA ARG A 196 -8.55 -16.75 7.11
C ARG A 196 -8.31 -17.81 6.04
N ASP A 197 -9.37 -18.51 5.61
CA ASP A 197 -9.29 -19.55 4.57
C ASP A 197 -9.23 -19.00 3.14
N SER A 198 -9.31 -17.67 2.94
CA SER A 198 -9.20 -17.04 1.62
C SER A 198 -7.79 -16.56 1.28
N LEU A 199 -6.86 -16.55 2.24
CA LEU A 199 -5.50 -16.07 2.05
C LEU A 199 -4.55 -17.21 1.69
N ILE A 200 -3.87 -17.09 0.55
CA ILE A 200 -2.88 -18.06 0.07
C ILE A 200 -1.53 -17.36 -0.03
N LEU A 201 -0.50 -17.95 0.56
CA LEU A 201 0.87 -17.45 0.46
C LEU A 201 1.64 -18.36 -0.50
N LEU A 202 2.16 -17.80 -1.58
CA LEU A 202 3.10 -18.43 -2.49
C LEU A 202 4.49 -17.88 -2.19
N LEU A 203 5.48 -18.74 -2.03
CA LEU A 203 6.85 -18.36 -1.75
C LEU A 203 7.71 -18.65 -2.99
N LEU A 204 8.19 -17.62 -3.69
CA LEU A 204 9.00 -17.78 -4.90
C LEU A 204 10.42 -18.26 -4.60
N GLU A 205 10.93 -17.85 -3.44
CA GLU A 205 12.24 -18.21 -2.96
C GLU A 205 12.22 -18.31 -1.43
N PRO A 206 13.07 -19.14 -0.81
CA PRO A 206 13.19 -19.18 0.64
C PRO A 206 13.50 -17.79 1.21
N ILE A 207 12.68 -17.34 2.16
CA ILE A 207 12.87 -16.08 2.89
C ILE A 207 13.31 -16.42 4.31
N PRO A 208 14.59 -16.24 4.66
CA PRO A 208 15.08 -16.46 6.01
C PRO A 208 14.33 -15.60 7.03
N ALA A 209 13.95 -16.17 8.18
CA ALA A 209 13.17 -15.45 9.19
C ALA A 209 13.86 -14.17 9.70
N ASN A 210 15.19 -14.15 9.74
CA ASN A 210 16.01 -12.99 10.10
C ASN A 210 16.03 -11.89 9.04
N SER A 211 15.65 -12.18 7.79
CA SER A 211 15.58 -11.20 6.70
C SER A 211 14.26 -10.42 6.67
N ILE A 212 13.23 -10.93 7.34
CA ILE A 212 11.97 -10.22 7.54
C ILE A 212 12.23 -9.16 8.64
N PRO A 213 11.85 -7.88 8.46
CA PRO A 213 11.95 -6.84 9.49
C PRO A 213 11.10 -7.10 10.75
N ASP A 214 11.58 -6.67 11.94
CA ASP A 214 10.92 -6.92 13.24
C ASP A 214 9.52 -6.32 13.35
N ARG A 215 9.31 -5.18 12.70
CA ARG A 215 8.01 -4.52 12.61
C ARG A 215 6.93 -5.38 11.94
N PHE A 216 7.30 -6.35 11.09
CA PHE A 216 6.35 -7.18 10.33
C PHE A 216 5.80 -8.36 11.12
N CYS A 217 5.17 -8.07 12.26
CA CYS A 217 4.68 -9.05 13.22
C CYS A 217 3.66 -10.03 12.61
N LYS A 218 2.79 -9.57 11.70
CA LYS A 218 1.75 -10.42 11.08
C LYS A 218 2.37 -11.39 10.10
N LEU A 219 3.30 -10.93 9.26
CA LEU A 219 4.05 -11.80 8.34
C LEU A 219 4.81 -12.87 9.10
N ARG A 220 5.57 -12.49 10.13
CA ARG A 220 6.32 -13.44 10.96
C ARG A 220 5.41 -14.54 11.52
N LYS A 221 4.24 -14.15 12.05
CA LYS A 221 3.24 -15.11 12.55
C LYS A 221 2.72 -16.03 11.44
N MET A 222 2.53 -15.52 10.22
CA MET A 222 2.07 -16.31 9.09
C MET A 222 3.16 -17.26 8.56
N MET A 223 4.40 -16.79 8.44
CA MET A 223 5.56 -17.59 8.04
C MET A 223 5.86 -18.71 9.05
N ASN A 224 5.73 -18.45 10.35
CA ASN A 224 5.93 -19.45 11.40
C ASN A 224 4.90 -20.59 11.38
N LYS A 225 3.73 -20.39 10.76
CA LYS A 225 2.70 -21.43 10.64
C LYS A 225 2.95 -22.38 9.47
N SER A 226 3.93 -22.11 8.61
CA SER A 226 4.28 -22.92 7.45
C SER A 226 3.10 -23.27 6.54
N THR A 227 2.13 -22.35 6.40
CA THR A 227 0.93 -22.54 5.55
C THR A 227 1.10 -21.99 4.14
N TYR A 228 2.35 -21.76 3.69
CA TYR A 228 2.67 -21.27 2.36
C TYR A 228 2.95 -22.42 1.39
N LEU A 229 2.77 -22.16 0.10
CA LEU A 229 3.20 -23.05 -0.98
C LEU A 229 4.50 -22.52 -1.57
N GLU A 230 5.55 -23.33 -1.52
CA GLU A 230 6.87 -22.95 -2.02
C GLU A 230 7.04 -23.36 -3.49
N TRP A 231 7.50 -22.42 -4.32
CA TRP A 231 7.82 -22.67 -5.71
C TRP A 231 9.09 -23.53 -5.79
N PRO A 232 9.01 -24.76 -6.37
CA PRO A 232 10.17 -25.63 -6.43
C PRO A 232 11.11 -25.20 -7.58
N PRO A 233 12.43 -25.14 -7.34
CA PRO A 233 13.40 -24.83 -8.40
C PRO A 233 13.55 -25.97 -9.42
N ASP A 234 13.09 -27.17 -9.08
CA ASP A 234 13.16 -28.37 -9.91
C ASP A 234 11.84 -28.58 -10.66
N GLU A 235 11.91 -28.61 -11.99
CA GLU A 235 10.77 -28.79 -12.90
C GLU A 235 9.95 -30.05 -12.59
N ALA A 236 10.60 -31.14 -12.15
CA ALA A 236 9.92 -32.39 -11.81
C ALA A 236 8.88 -32.19 -10.68
N ARG A 237 9.15 -31.25 -9.78
CA ARG A 237 8.30 -30.94 -8.61
C ARG A 237 7.27 -29.85 -8.89
N GLN A 238 7.42 -29.06 -9.96
CA GLN A 238 6.47 -27.99 -10.31
C GLN A 238 5.07 -28.53 -10.62
N SER A 239 4.96 -29.71 -11.21
CA SER A 239 3.66 -30.37 -11.44
C SER A 239 2.86 -30.58 -10.15
N MET A 240 3.54 -30.91 -9.05
CA MET A 240 2.91 -31.09 -7.74
C MET A 240 2.56 -29.75 -7.10
N PHE A 241 3.39 -28.72 -7.28
CA PHE A 241 3.08 -27.36 -6.85
C PHE A 241 1.74 -26.89 -7.46
N TRP A 242 1.57 -27.02 -8.78
CA TRP A 242 0.34 -26.59 -9.45
C TRP A 242 -0.89 -27.35 -8.96
N LYS A 243 -0.78 -28.68 -8.77
CA LYS A 243 -1.87 -29.47 -8.19
C LYS A 243 -2.27 -28.98 -6.81
N ARG A 244 -1.30 -28.66 -5.95
CA ARG A 244 -1.56 -28.13 -4.60
C ARG A 244 -2.17 -26.74 -4.65
N LEU A 245 -1.66 -25.84 -5.49
CA LEU A 245 -2.19 -24.49 -5.64
C LEU A 245 -3.65 -24.52 -6.11
N LYS A 246 -3.97 -25.27 -7.16
CA LYS A 246 -5.35 -25.42 -7.65
C LYS A 246 -6.28 -26.05 -6.60
N ALA A 247 -5.79 -27.03 -5.85
CA ALA A 247 -6.57 -27.62 -4.76
C ALA A 247 -6.94 -26.56 -3.70
N VAL A 248 -5.98 -25.73 -3.27
CA VAL A 248 -6.23 -24.67 -2.27
C VAL A 248 -7.11 -23.55 -2.82
N LEU A 249 -6.95 -23.18 -4.09
CA LEU A 249 -7.79 -22.18 -4.76
C LEU A 249 -9.26 -22.60 -4.80
N ASN A 250 -9.53 -23.90 -4.99
CA ASN A 250 -10.88 -24.45 -5.12
C ASN A 250 -11.51 -24.84 -3.76
N LEU A 251 -10.81 -24.69 -2.63
CA LEU A 251 -11.41 -24.93 -1.31
C LEU A 251 -12.49 -23.88 -1.02
N GLU A 252 -13.71 -24.32 -0.74
CA GLU A 252 -14.78 -23.42 -0.28
C GLU A 252 -14.37 -22.68 0.99
N VAL A 253 -14.55 -21.36 1.00
CA VAL A 253 -14.35 -20.54 2.21
C VAL A 253 -15.54 -20.81 3.13
N LYS A 254 -15.29 -21.39 4.31
CA LYS A 254 -16.36 -21.61 5.30
C LYS A 254 -16.96 -20.27 5.71
N ALA A 255 -18.27 -20.12 5.58
CA ALA A 255 -18.97 -18.92 6.03
C ALA A 255 -18.78 -18.73 7.56
N PRO A 256 -18.65 -17.50 8.06
CA PRO A 256 -18.68 -17.26 9.51
C PRO A 256 -20.01 -17.77 10.05
N SER A 257 -19.95 -18.67 11.05
CA SER A 257 -21.15 -19.12 11.75
C SER A 257 -21.81 -17.91 12.41
N LEU A 258 -22.97 -17.49 11.89
CA LEU A 258 -23.88 -16.62 12.62
C LEU A 258 -24.31 -17.38 13.87
N GLN A 259 -23.62 -17.15 14.99
CA GLN A 259 -24.22 -17.43 16.30
C GLN A 259 -25.37 -16.42 16.46
N GLY A 260 -26.53 -16.81 15.95
CA GLY A 260 -27.78 -16.19 16.35
C GLY A 260 -27.91 -16.40 17.85
N ASN A 261 -27.89 -15.31 18.61
CA ASN A 261 -28.46 -15.29 19.94
C ASN A 261 -29.93 -15.66 19.79
N PRO A 262 -30.40 -16.81 20.28
CA PRO A 262 -31.83 -17.02 20.44
C PRO A 262 -32.22 -16.16 21.64
N GLY A 263 -33.05 -15.15 21.40
CA GLY A 263 -33.68 -14.41 22.47
C GLY A 263 -34.38 -15.38 23.43
N LYS A 264 -34.01 -15.26 24.71
CA LYS A 264 -34.85 -15.45 25.89
C LYS A 264 -34.18 -14.75 27.07
#